data_AF-A0AAU6B517-F1
#
_entry.id   AF-A0AAU6B517-F1
#
_cell.length_a   1.000
_cell.length_b   1.000
_cell.length_c   1.000
_cell.angle_alpha   90.00
_cell.angle_beta   90.00
_cell.angle_gamma   90.00
#
_symmetry.space_group_name_H-M   'P 1'
#
loop_
_entity.id
_entity.type
_entity.pdbx_description
1 polymer ?
#
loop_
_entity_poly.entity_id
_entity_poly.type
_entity_poly.pdbx_seq_one_letter_code
_entity_poly.pdbx_strand_id
1 'polypeptide(L)'
;MLTTLFDYYAFPADSPGMSSRPEGSARRRVEHVEAALSATIDDPRFVPHLILHELETWVFAAADQLGWILPVPGLTERLRSDVHAAGGPELVNDGPDTAPSKRLLRYCDVYSKTNDGPLALADLGIEALRAECPHLDQWLAHLNVRAGQIS
;
A
#
# COMPACT_ATOMS: atom_id res chain seq x y z
N MET A 1 8.82 19.25 5.40
CA MET A 1 8.51 17.83 5.65
C MET A 1 8.77 17.07 4.35
N LEU A 2 9.41 15.90 4.43
CA LEU A 2 9.71 15.01 3.32
C LEU A 2 9.20 13.61 3.68
N THR A 3 8.50 12.97 2.74
CA THR A 3 8.02 11.59 2.88
C THR A 3 8.24 10.85 1.57
N THR A 4 8.18 9.52 1.62
CA THR A 4 8.28 8.65 0.44
C THR A 4 6.95 7.96 0.14
N LEU A 5 6.82 7.44 -1.08
CA LEU A 5 5.74 6.56 -1.51
C LEU A 5 6.36 5.56 -2.50
N PHE A 6 6.92 4.47 -1.97
CA PHE A 6 7.58 3.44 -2.78
C PHE A 6 7.05 2.06 -2.45
N ASP A 7 6.94 1.20 -3.46
CA ASP A 7 6.61 -0.21 -3.27
C ASP A 7 7.76 -0.94 -2.57
N TYR A 8 7.46 -1.60 -1.46
CA TYR A 8 8.44 -2.33 -0.68
C TYR A 8 9.04 -3.52 -1.44
N TYR A 9 8.23 -4.22 -2.24
CA TYR A 9 8.65 -5.44 -2.92
C TYR A 9 9.77 -5.19 -3.94
N ALA A 10 9.77 -4.03 -4.59
CA ALA A 10 10.80 -3.62 -5.56
C ALA A 10 11.83 -2.66 -4.96
N PHE A 11 11.87 -2.50 -3.63
CA PHE A 11 12.77 -1.55 -2.99
C PHE A 11 14.24 -2.03 -3.11
N PRO A 12 15.22 -1.13 -3.31
CA PRO A 12 16.60 -1.53 -3.59
C PRO A 12 17.20 -2.37 -2.45
N ALA A 13 17.79 -3.51 -2.78
CA ALA A 13 18.27 -4.48 -1.80
C ALA A 13 19.42 -3.96 -0.92
N ASP A 14 20.14 -2.95 -1.38
CA ASP A 14 21.23 -2.24 -0.70
C ASP A 14 20.73 -1.06 0.16
N SER A 15 19.42 -0.80 0.21
CA SER A 15 18.86 0.25 1.05
C SER A 15 18.99 -0.08 2.55
N PRO A 16 19.06 0.95 3.42
CA PRO A 16 19.11 0.76 4.87
C PRO A 16 18.03 -0.19 5.39
N GLY A 17 18.42 -1.14 6.25
CA GLY A 17 17.50 -2.10 6.89
C GLY A 17 17.10 -3.29 6.02
N MET A 18 17.33 -3.28 4.70
CA MET A 18 16.92 -4.38 3.82
C MET A 18 17.67 -5.68 4.11
N SER A 19 18.98 -5.64 4.34
CA SER A 19 19.77 -6.84 4.65
C SER A 19 19.54 -7.38 6.08
N SER A 20 18.95 -6.58 6.97
CA SER A 20 18.75 -6.90 8.39
C SER A 20 17.29 -7.11 8.79
N ARG A 21 16.40 -7.29 7.80
CA ARG A 21 14.96 -7.47 8.04
C ARG A 21 14.70 -8.63 8.99
N PRO A 22 13.79 -8.47 9.96
CA PRO A 22 13.43 -9.55 10.87
C PRO A 22 12.63 -10.65 10.17
N GLU A 23 12.60 -11.82 10.80
CA GLU A 23 11.57 -12.81 10.49
C GLU A 23 10.18 -12.34 10.96
N GLY A 24 9.14 -12.89 10.35
CA GLY A 24 7.75 -12.56 10.67
C GLY A 24 7.01 -11.85 9.53
N SER A 25 6.00 -11.06 9.90
CA SER A 25 5.04 -10.47 8.95
C SER A 25 5.68 -9.43 8.02
N ALA A 26 5.08 -9.26 6.84
CA ALA A 26 5.46 -8.21 5.90
C ALA A 26 5.46 -6.83 6.58
N ARG A 27 4.45 -6.56 7.42
CA ARG A 27 4.33 -5.33 8.21
C ARG A 27 5.57 -5.03 9.04
N ARG A 28 6.05 -6.00 9.85
CA ARG A 28 7.25 -5.80 10.67
C ARG A 28 8.50 -5.55 9.83
N ARG A 29 8.62 -6.23 8.68
CA ARG A 29 9.77 -6.06 7.80
C ARG A 29 9.80 -4.68 7.14
N VAL A 30 8.64 -4.14 6.80
CA VAL A 30 8.49 -2.78 6.27
C VAL A 30 8.82 -1.74 7.33
N GLU A 31 8.20 -1.84 8.51
CA GLU A 31 8.44 -0.92 9.63
C GLU A 31 9.91 -0.89 10.05
N HIS A 32 10.59 -2.05 10.01
CA HIS A 32 12.04 -2.13 10.24
C HIS A 32 12.85 -1.32 9.23
N VAL A 33 12.49 -1.41 7.94
CA VAL A 33 13.18 -0.67 6.88
C VAL A 33 12.88 0.84 6.99
N GLU A 34 11.63 1.22 7.28
CA GLU A 34 11.25 2.61 7.55
C GLU A 34 12.03 3.19 8.74
N ALA A 35 12.19 2.42 9.82
CA ALA A 35 12.99 2.82 10.97
C ALA A 35 14.48 2.98 10.62
N ALA A 36 15.04 2.05 9.85
CA ALA A 36 16.43 2.12 9.40
C ALA A 36 16.67 3.32 8.47
N LEU A 37 15.74 3.62 7.57
CA LEU A 37 15.77 4.81 6.71
C LEU A 37 15.72 6.09 7.55
N SER A 38 14.81 6.15 8.53
CA SER A 38 14.70 7.29 9.46
C SER A 38 16.01 7.54 10.21
N ALA A 39 16.62 6.47 10.75
CA ALA A 39 17.88 6.56 11.48
C ALA A 39 19.08 6.91 10.59
N THR A 40 19.06 6.50 9.31
CA THR A 40 20.15 6.79 8.36
C THR A 40 20.14 8.25 7.91
N ILE A 41 18.96 8.81 7.68
CA ILE A 41 18.81 10.22 7.28
C ILE A 41 18.93 11.16 8.48
N ASP A 42 18.47 10.73 9.66
CA ASP A 42 18.56 11.45 10.94
C ASP A 42 18.05 12.91 10.87
N ASP A 43 17.02 13.15 10.05
CA ASP A 43 16.33 14.43 9.96
C ASP A 43 14.90 14.25 10.47
N PRO A 44 14.47 14.98 11.51
CA PRO A 44 13.12 14.85 12.03
C PRO A 44 12.06 15.21 10.98
N ARG A 45 12.38 15.94 9.92
CA ARG A 45 11.43 16.28 8.84
C ARG A 45 11.21 15.13 7.86
N PHE A 46 12.00 14.07 7.94
CA PHE A 46 11.87 12.88 7.10
C PHE A 46 10.98 11.84 7.77
N VAL A 47 9.89 11.46 7.08
CA VAL A 47 8.94 10.44 7.52
C VAL A 47 8.85 9.42 6.39
N PRO A 48 9.67 8.36 6.38
CA PRO A 48 9.62 7.36 5.32
C PRO A 48 8.31 6.58 5.41
N HIS A 49 7.78 6.26 4.24
CA HIS A 49 6.69 5.31 4.07
C HIS A 49 6.94 4.42 2.85
N LEU A 50 6.79 3.12 3.05
CA LEU A 50 6.88 2.10 2.02
C LEU A 50 5.56 1.35 1.95
N ILE A 51 4.96 1.27 0.77
CA ILE A 51 3.74 0.50 0.56
C ILE A 51 4.11 -0.98 0.70
N LEU A 52 3.41 -1.70 1.59
CA LEU A 52 3.79 -3.03 2.06
C LEU A 52 4.16 -4.02 0.94
N HIS A 53 3.45 -3.94 -0.18
CA HIS A 53 3.66 -4.78 -1.34
C HIS A 53 3.76 -3.94 -2.61
N GLU A 54 2.63 -3.43 -3.08
CA GLU A 54 2.49 -2.58 -4.27
C GLU A 54 1.35 -1.59 -4.03
N LEU A 55 1.35 -0.44 -4.71
CA LEU A 55 0.22 0.50 -4.68
C LEU A 55 -1.14 -0.19 -4.91
N GLU A 56 -1.17 -1.23 -5.74
CA GLU A 56 -2.36 -2.01 -6.02
C GLU A 56 -3.02 -2.60 -4.76
N THR A 57 -2.32 -2.82 -3.64
CA THR A 57 -2.98 -3.23 -2.38
C THR A 57 -4.03 -2.23 -1.92
N TRP A 58 -3.83 -0.94 -2.17
CA TRP A 58 -4.84 0.07 -1.85
C TRP A 58 -6.00 0.04 -2.85
N VAL A 59 -5.76 -0.34 -4.09
CA VAL A 59 -6.82 -0.55 -5.09
C VAL A 59 -7.74 -1.71 -4.66
N PHE A 60 -7.22 -2.73 -3.99
CA PHE A 60 -8.05 -3.77 -3.36
C PHE A 60 -8.99 -3.22 -2.27
N ALA A 61 -8.60 -2.17 -1.54
CA ALA A 61 -9.50 -1.48 -0.61
C ALA A 61 -10.65 -0.76 -1.36
N ALA A 62 -10.41 -0.34 -2.60
CA ALA A 62 -11.39 0.30 -3.49
C ALA A 62 -12.09 -0.72 -4.41
N ALA A 63 -12.29 -1.96 -3.96
CA ALA A 63 -12.84 -3.06 -4.76
C ALA A 63 -14.21 -2.72 -5.38
N ASP A 64 -15.07 -2.03 -4.65
CA ASP A 64 -16.36 -1.58 -5.15
C ASP A 64 -16.19 -0.59 -6.29
N GLN A 65 -15.44 0.49 -6.05
CA GLN A 65 -15.20 1.56 -7.02
C GLN A 65 -14.58 1.01 -8.29
N LEU A 66 -13.60 0.11 -8.17
CA LEU A 66 -13.00 -0.52 -9.33
C LEU A 66 -14.01 -1.37 -10.12
N GLY A 67 -14.91 -2.08 -9.44
CA GLY A 67 -15.98 -2.84 -10.10
C GLY A 67 -17.02 -1.98 -10.81
N TRP A 68 -17.26 -0.74 -10.34
CA TRP A 68 -18.09 0.23 -11.06
C TRP A 68 -17.39 0.78 -12.31
N ILE A 69 -16.09 1.05 -12.21
CA ILE A 69 -15.27 1.56 -13.34
C ILE A 69 -15.09 0.47 -14.41
N LEU A 70 -14.83 -0.76 -13.99
CA LEU A 70 -14.57 -1.91 -14.84
C LEU A 70 -15.65 -2.98 -14.60
N PRO A 71 -16.73 -3.01 -15.41
CA PRO A 71 -17.88 -3.90 -15.22
C PRO A 71 -17.58 -5.35 -15.65
N VAL A 72 -16.48 -5.91 -15.14
CA VAL A 72 -16.10 -7.31 -15.33
C VAL A 72 -16.87 -8.18 -14.34
N PRO A 73 -17.63 -9.20 -14.79
CA PRO A 73 -18.44 -10.02 -13.91
C PRO A 73 -17.64 -10.65 -12.76
N GLY A 74 -18.11 -10.44 -11.53
CA GLY A 74 -17.53 -10.99 -10.32
C GLY A 74 -16.23 -10.33 -9.85
N LEU A 75 -15.79 -9.21 -10.45
CA LEU A 75 -14.53 -8.56 -10.10
C LEU A 75 -14.55 -8.10 -8.63
N THR A 76 -15.56 -7.34 -8.23
CA THR A 76 -15.71 -6.82 -6.86
C THR A 76 -15.68 -7.95 -5.83
N GLU A 77 -16.41 -9.04 -6.07
CA GLU A 77 -16.48 -10.19 -5.18
C GLU A 77 -15.13 -10.89 -5.03
N ARG A 78 -14.38 -11.05 -6.14
CA ARG A 78 -13.04 -11.64 -6.12
C ARG A 78 -12.07 -10.78 -5.32
N LEU A 79 -12.07 -9.47 -5.53
CA LEU A 79 -11.19 -8.54 -4.81
C LEU A 79 -11.51 -8.53 -3.31
N ARG A 80 -12.79 -8.46 -2.93
CA ARG A 80 -13.21 -8.54 -1.51
C ARG A 80 -12.84 -9.87 -0.88
N SER A 81 -12.98 -10.97 -1.62
CA SER A 81 -12.57 -12.30 -1.15
C SER A 81 -11.06 -12.35 -0.85
N ASP A 82 -10.24 -11.77 -1.71
CA ASP A 82 -8.80 -11.70 -1.51
C ASP A 82 -8.42 -10.84 -0.30
N VAL A 83 -9.07 -9.67 -0.13
CA VAL A 83 -8.91 -8.81 1.05
C VAL A 83 -9.25 -9.56 2.33
N HIS A 84 -10.39 -10.27 2.33
CA HIS A 84 -10.84 -11.03 3.49
C HIS A 84 -9.87 -12.18 3.82
N ALA A 85 -9.43 -12.93 2.81
CA ALA A 85 -8.49 -14.04 2.98
C ALA A 85 -7.12 -13.58 3.52
N ALA A 86 -6.66 -12.40 3.09
CA ALA A 86 -5.42 -11.80 3.56
C ALA A 86 -5.51 -11.16 4.95
N GLY A 87 -6.73 -10.92 5.45
CA GLY A 87 -6.95 -10.19 6.70
C GLY A 87 -6.79 -8.67 6.57
N GLY A 88 -6.91 -8.13 5.36
CA GLY A 88 -6.83 -6.70 5.06
C GLY A 88 -6.19 -6.40 3.71
N PRO A 89 -6.50 -5.24 3.09
CA PRO A 89 -6.03 -4.90 1.75
C PRO A 89 -4.51 -4.78 1.66
N GLU A 90 -3.86 -4.17 2.67
CA GLU A 90 -2.40 -4.02 2.73
C GLU A 90 -1.65 -5.35 2.80
N LEU A 91 -2.33 -6.44 3.14
CA LEU A 91 -1.77 -7.79 3.30
C LEU A 91 -2.04 -8.68 2.08
N VAL A 92 -2.72 -8.19 1.05
CA VAL A 92 -3.03 -8.98 -0.16
C VAL A 92 -1.74 -9.26 -0.92
N ASN A 93 -1.05 -10.35 -0.58
CA ASN A 93 0.12 -10.86 -1.29
C ASN A 93 0.47 -12.28 -0.81
N ASP A 94 0.46 -13.26 -1.73
CA ASP A 94 0.89 -14.64 -1.43
C ASP A 94 2.24 -15.01 -2.09
N GLY A 95 2.98 -14.00 -2.57
CA GLY A 95 4.29 -14.17 -3.19
C GLY A 95 4.39 -13.61 -4.61
N PRO A 96 5.57 -13.76 -5.26
CA PRO A 96 5.91 -13.10 -6.53
C PRO A 96 4.92 -13.35 -7.66
N ASP A 97 4.35 -14.55 -7.75
CA ASP A 97 3.40 -14.93 -8.81
C ASP A 97 1.96 -14.51 -8.52
N THR A 98 1.70 -14.03 -7.32
CA THR A 98 0.39 -13.60 -6.83
C THR A 98 0.43 -12.18 -6.26
N ALA A 99 1.39 -11.37 -6.72
CA ALA A 99 1.47 -9.95 -6.41
C ALA A 99 0.13 -9.26 -6.73
N PRO A 100 -0.25 -8.21 -5.97
CA PRO A 100 -1.52 -7.51 -6.13
C PRO A 100 -1.84 -7.17 -7.60
N SER A 101 -0.88 -6.62 -8.33
CA SER A 101 -1.07 -6.27 -9.72
C SER A 101 -1.28 -7.45 -10.66
N LYS A 102 -0.60 -8.57 -10.42
CA LYS A 102 -0.80 -9.80 -11.20
C LYS A 102 -2.19 -10.39 -10.95
N ARG A 103 -2.71 -10.29 -9.73
CA ARG A 103 -4.08 -10.72 -9.40
C ARG A 103 -5.11 -9.87 -10.12
N LEU A 104 -4.95 -8.55 -10.09
CA LEU A 104 -5.82 -7.62 -10.81
C LEU A 104 -5.86 -7.94 -12.30
N LEU A 105 -4.70 -8.09 -12.94
CA LEU A 105 -4.59 -8.46 -14.37
C LEU A 105 -5.18 -9.84 -14.68
N ARG A 106 -5.15 -10.78 -13.73
CA ARG A 106 -5.79 -12.10 -13.89
C ARG A 106 -7.32 -12.01 -13.83
N TYR A 107 -7.86 -11.13 -12.98
CA TYR A 107 -9.30 -10.96 -12.81
C TYR A 107 -9.91 -10.01 -13.85
N CYS A 108 -9.10 -9.08 -14.37
CA CYS A 108 -9.45 -8.04 -15.30
C CYS A 108 -8.22 -7.72 -16.16
N ASP A 109 -8.12 -8.34 -17.33
CA ASP A 109 -6.98 -8.20 -18.25
C ASP A 109 -6.87 -6.80 -18.87
N VAL A 110 -7.96 -6.03 -18.85
CA VAL A 110 -8.02 -4.63 -19.29
C VAL A 110 -7.64 -3.62 -18.20
N TYR A 111 -7.33 -4.07 -16.98
CA TYR A 111 -6.97 -3.17 -15.87
C TYR A 111 -5.72 -2.35 -16.19
N SER A 112 -5.86 -1.02 -16.09
CA SER A 112 -4.78 -0.05 -16.26
C SER A 112 -4.34 0.53 -14.92
N LYS A 113 -3.09 0.20 -14.52
CA LYS A 113 -2.46 0.74 -13.30
C LYS A 113 -2.40 2.27 -13.25
N THR A 114 -2.25 2.90 -14.41
CA THR A 114 -2.05 4.35 -14.51
C THR A 114 -3.35 5.14 -14.57
N ASN A 115 -4.48 4.47 -14.79
CA ASN A 115 -5.79 5.11 -14.94
C ASN A 115 -6.79 4.59 -13.92
N ASP A 116 -7.10 3.29 -13.95
CA ASP A 116 -8.24 2.73 -13.23
C ASP A 116 -7.98 2.64 -11.72
N GLY A 117 -6.74 2.28 -11.33
CA GLY A 117 -6.32 2.26 -9.93
C GLY A 117 -6.45 3.64 -9.26
N PRO A 118 -5.80 4.70 -9.81
CA PRO A 118 -5.95 6.06 -9.30
C PRO A 118 -7.40 6.57 -9.27
N LEU A 119 -8.21 6.25 -10.29
CA LEU A 119 -9.62 6.64 -10.33
C LEU A 119 -10.42 5.95 -9.22
N ALA A 120 -10.22 4.64 -9.01
CA ALA A 120 -10.90 3.90 -7.95
C ALA A 120 -10.53 4.44 -6.55
N LEU A 121 -9.25 4.75 -6.32
CA LEU A 121 -8.79 5.35 -5.06
C LEU A 121 -9.34 6.75 -4.84
N ALA A 122 -9.42 7.56 -5.90
CA ALA A 122 -9.99 8.90 -5.83
C ALA A 122 -11.48 8.86 -5.48
N ASP A 123 -12.23 7.91 -6.05
CA ASP A 123 -13.67 7.74 -5.76
C ASP A 123 -13.92 7.16 -4.36
N LEU A 124 -13.07 6.24 -3.89
CA LEU A 124 -13.13 5.72 -2.51
C LEU A 124 -12.92 6.85 -1.49
N GLY A 125 -11.96 7.73 -1.77
CA GLY A 125 -11.61 8.84 -0.90
C GLY A 125 -10.70 8.44 0.26
N ILE A 126 -9.98 9.43 0.78
CA ILE A 126 -8.88 9.20 1.74
C ILE A 126 -9.36 8.65 3.09
N GLU A 127 -10.52 9.09 3.58
CA GLU A 127 -11.01 8.66 4.89
C GLU A 127 -11.44 7.19 4.90
N ALA A 128 -12.09 6.72 3.83
CA ALA A 128 -12.43 5.31 3.68
C ALA A 128 -11.18 4.45 3.48
N LEU A 129 -10.21 4.94 2.68
CA LEU A 129 -8.94 4.24 2.52
C LEU A 129 -8.17 4.11 3.84
N ARG A 130 -8.15 5.14 4.68
CA ARG A 130 -7.54 5.11 6.02
C ARG A 130 -8.20 4.09 6.94
N ALA A 131 -9.52 3.95 6.88
CA ALA A 131 -10.23 2.99 7.71
C ALA A 131 -9.85 1.52 7.40
N GLU A 132 -9.52 1.24 6.13
CA GLU A 132 -9.19 -0.12 5.66
C GLU A 132 -7.68 -0.42 5.66
N CYS A 133 -6.82 0.62 5.68
CA CYS A 133 -5.36 0.50 5.54
C CYS A 133 -4.62 1.09 6.76
N PRO A 134 -4.39 0.29 7.83
CA PRO A 134 -3.78 0.79 9.06
C PRO A 134 -2.34 1.30 8.93
N HIS A 135 -1.55 0.83 7.94
CA HIS A 135 -0.19 1.37 7.70
C HIS A 135 -0.25 2.75 7.09
N LEU A 136 -1.09 2.90 6.07
CA LEU A 136 -1.37 4.19 5.45
C LEU A 136 -1.97 5.18 6.48
N ASP A 137 -2.91 4.76 7.32
CA ASP A 137 -3.51 5.65 8.33
C ASP A 137 -2.48 6.14 9.34
N GLN A 138 -1.65 5.24 9.87
CA GLN A 138 -0.58 5.60 10.80
C GLN A 138 0.39 6.61 10.18
N TRP A 139 0.76 6.40 8.91
CA TRP A 139 1.61 7.31 8.18
C TRP A 139 0.97 8.70 8.01
N LEU A 140 -0.28 8.77 7.54
CA LEU A 140 -0.99 10.04 7.35
C LEU A 140 -1.22 10.77 8.67
N ALA A 141 -1.51 10.05 9.76
CA ALA A 141 -1.61 10.62 11.09
C ALA A 141 -0.29 11.27 11.53
N HIS A 142 0.85 10.60 11.30
CA HIS A 142 2.17 11.18 11.58
C HIS A 142 2.45 12.44 10.75
N LEU A 143 2.05 12.48 9.48
CA LEU A 143 2.20 13.67 8.63
C LEU A 143 1.33 14.84 9.12
N ASN A 144 0.08 14.57 9.49
CA ASN A 144 -0.86 15.60 9.94
C ASN A 144 -0.41 16.28 11.23
N VAL A 145 0.09 15.52 12.21
CA VAL A 145 0.65 16.08 13.45
C VAL A 145 1.80 17.04 13.15
N ARG A 146 2.66 16.70 12.19
CA ARG A 146 3.84 17.51 11.83
C ARG A 146 3.50 18.71 10.96
N ALA A 147 2.49 18.61 10.10
CA ALA A 147 1.99 19.74 9.33
C ALA A 147 1.38 20.82 10.24
N GLY A 148 0.64 20.41 11.28
CA GLY A 148 0.06 21.32 12.28
C GLY A 148 1.08 22.03 13.18
N GLN A 149 2.31 21.53 13.26
CA GLN A 149 3.41 22.14 14.05
C GLN A 149 4.19 23.23 13.27
N ILE A 150 3.91 23.41 11.98
CA ILE A 150 4.57 24.40 11.11
C ILE A 150 3.67 25.64 10.89
N SER A 151 2.43 25.62 11.40
CA SER A 151 1.46 26.73 11.29
C SER A 151 1.52 27.70 12.47
#